data_AF-C3MLQ9-F1
#
_entry.id   AF-C3MLQ9-F1
#
_cell.length_a   1.000
_cell.length_b   1.000
_cell.length_c   1.000
_cell.angle_alpha   90.00
_cell.angle_beta   90.00
_cell.angle_gamma   90.00
#
_symmetry.space_group_name_H-M   'P 1'
#
loop_
_entity.id
_entity.type
_entity.pdbx_description
1 polymer ?
#
loop_
_entity_poly.entity_id
_entity_poly.type
_entity_poly.pdbx_seq_one_letter_code
_entity_poly.pdbx_strand_id
1 'polypeptide(L)'
;MVVEKDLYRVGEDYVEARIIESLSDLLLSLTLWKEGYTRNSAGKAFSAVKALLSALIVTNEEKLINLAKDEKERKWIKKKAHIVPTHAMYGLAQVLKDIGIDVISLVNYALNLHDYHYNGFEPGFSRYSKKEEVFRDLITLVKETRKVIDIYYSKYEVKEILGKIDELIKELTEGNK
;
A
#
# COMPACT_ATOMS: atom_id res chain seq x y z
N MET A 1 -18.99 20.49 28.67
CA MET A 1 -19.15 19.45 27.64
C MET A 1 -17.78 19.00 27.22
N VAL A 2 -17.35 17.80 27.63
CA VAL A 2 -16.17 17.17 27.05
C VAL A 2 -16.58 16.81 25.63
N VAL A 3 -16.01 17.47 24.62
CA VAL A 3 -16.13 17.03 23.24
C VAL A 3 -15.47 15.65 23.20
N GLU A 4 -16.27 14.58 23.12
CA GLU A 4 -15.72 13.26 22.80
C GLU A 4 -14.91 13.43 21.51
N LYS A 5 -13.59 13.24 21.60
CA LYS A 5 -12.72 13.28 20.44
C LYS A 5 -13.22 12.17 19.52
N ASP A 6 -13.75 12.53 18.35
CA ASP A 6 -14.21 11.54 17.36
C ASP A 6 -13.00 10.67 16.99
N LEU A 7 -12.93 9.48 17.60
CA LEU A 7 -11.81 8.55 17.52
C LEU A 7 -11.53 8.09 16.08
N TYR A 8 -12.46 8.35 15.15
CA TYR A 8 -12.40 7.89 13.77
C TYR A 8 -12.07 9.01 12.78
N ARG A 9 -12.12 10.28 13.20
CA ARG A 9 -11.80 11.40 12.30
C ARG A 9 -10.29 11.56 12.22
N VAL A 10 -9.75 11.16 11.08
CA VAL A 10 -8.33 11.30 10.72
C VAL A 10 -8.14 12.50 9.80
N GLY A 11 -7.00 13.17 9.92
CA GLY A 11 -6.69 14.42 9.20
C GLY A 11 -5.34 14.35 8.49
N GLU A 12 -4.79 15.52 8.17
CA GLU A 12 -3.53 15.64 7.43
C GLU A 12 -2.35 14.93 8.11
N ASP A 13 -2.15 15.10 9.41
CA ASP A 13 -1.07 14.42 10.17
C ASP A 13 -1.14 12.90 10.06
N TYR A 14 -2.36 12.35 9.98
CA TYR A 14 -2.56 10.91 9.77
C TYR A 14 -2.15 10.51 8.36
N VAL A 15 -2.50 11.31 7.35
CA VAL A 15 -2.10 11.06 5.96
C VAL A 15 -0.58 11.07 5.85
N GLU A 16 0.10 12.08 6.39
CA GLU A 16 1.56 12.17 6.41
C GLU A 16 2.19 10.94 7.08
N ALA A 17 1.70 10.56 8.26
CA ALA A 17 2.18 9.37 8.96
C ALA A 17 2.03 8.08 8.11
N ARG A 18 0.90 7.92 7.41
CA ARG A 18 0.68 6.76 6.52
C ARG A 18 1.58 6.77 5.29
N ILE A 19 1.94 7.94 4.74
CA ILE A 19 2.92 8.04 3.65
C ILE A 19 4.32 7.66 4.14
N ILE A 20 4.75 8.18 5.29
CA ILE A 20 6.03 7.82 5.91
C ILE A 20 6.09 6.32 6.21
N GLU A 21 5.01 5.74 6.76
CA GLU A 21 4.90 4.31 7.00
C GLU A 21 4.98 3.51 5.71
N SER A 22 4.27 3.91 4.66
CA SER A 22 4.32 3.26 3.35
C SER A 22 5.76 3.17 2.84
N LEU A 23 6.49 4.30 2.86
CA LEU A 23 7.87 4.34 2.37
C LEU A 23 8.82 3.55 3.29
N SER A 24 8.61 3.60 4.61
CA SER A 24 9.39 2.84 5.59
C SER A 24 9.24 1.34 5.40
N ASP A 25 8.01 0.87 5.14
CA ASP A 25 7.75 -0.53 4.85
C ASP A 25 8.29 -0.98 3.49
N LEU A 26 8.31 -0.11 2.46
CA LEU A 26 9.01 -0.41 1.20
C LEU A 26 10.52 -0.56 1.41
N LEU A 27 11.13 0.38 2.14
CA LEU A 27 12.56 0.33 2.45
C LEU A 27 12.91 -0.96 3.21
N LEU A 28 12.15 -1.26 4.27
CA LEU A 28 12.34 -2.49 5.05
C LEU A 28 12.08 -3.76 4.23
N SER A 29 11.08 -3.73 3.34
CA SER A 29 10.81 -4.82 2.41
C SER A 29 12.02 -5.15 1.52
N LEU A 30 12.66 -4.13 0.94
CA LEU A 30 13.86 -4.31 0.10
C LEU A 30 15.05 -4.81 0.93
N THR A 31 15.25 -4.26 2.12
CA THR A 31 16.29 -4.74 3.05
C THR A 31 16.09 -6.22 3.40
N LEU A 32 14.86 -6.62 3.77
CA LEU A 32 14.54 -8.02 4.05
C LEU A 32 14.77 -8.93 2.84
N TRP A 33 14.48 -8.44 1.64
CA TRP A 33 14.74 -9.20 0.41
C TRP A 33 16.24 -9.43 0.21
N LYS A 34 17.05 -8.37 0.36
CA LYS A 34 18.51 -8.41 0.25
C LYS A 34 19.12 -9.43 1.21
N GLU A 35 18.62 -9.46 2.44
CA GLU A 35 19.04 -10.41 3.48
C GLU A 35 18.45 -11.83 3.33
N GLY A 36 17.70 -12.10 2.26
CA GLY A 36 17.15 -13.42 1.95
C GLY A 36 15.81 -13.77 2.61
N TYR A 37 15.25 -12.88 3.44
CA TYR A 37 13.94 -13.04 4.10
C TYR A 37 12.76 -12.71 3.17
N THR A 38 12.70 -13.41 2.04
CA THR A 38 11.77 -13.17 0.92
C THR A 38 10.29 -13.13 1.32
N ARG A 39 9.83 -14.04 2.17
CA ARG A 39 8.43 -14.05 2.66
C ARG A 39 8.13 -12.83 3.53
N ASN A 40 9.04 -12.44 4.41
CA ASN A 40 8.86 -11.27 5.30
C ASN A 40 8.90 -9.97 4.48
N SER A 41 9.78 -9.92 3.47
CA SER A 41 9.82 -8.83 2.49
C SER A 41 8.45 -8.63 1.83
N ALA A 42 7.84 -9.70 1.30
CA ALA A 42 6.51 -9.63 0.70
C ALA A 42 5.43 -9.14 1.67
N GLY A 43 5.48 -9.55 2.94
CA GLY A 43 4.58 -9.04 3.98
C GLY A 43 4.73 -7.52 4.20
N LYS A 44 5.96 -7.00 4.16
CA LYS A 44 6.22 -5.56 4.27
C LYS A 44 5.81 -4.77 3.02
N ALA A 45 6.03 -5.33 1.84
CA ALA A 45 5.52 -4.76 0.59
C ALA A 45 3.99 -4.62 0.59
N PHE A 46 3.29 -5.64 1.09
CA PHE A 46 1.84 -5.60 1.28
C PHE A 46 1.41 -4.49 2.26
N SER A 47 2.05 -4.41 3.43
CA SER A 47 1.76 -3.38 4.44
C SER A 47 1.97 -1.97 3.91
N ALA A 48 3.00 -1.75 3.08
CA ALA A 48 3.24 -0.47 2.42
C ALA A 48 2.04 -0.03 1.56
N VAL A 49 1.53 -0.91 0.69
CA VAL A 49 0.36 -0.60 -0.15
C VAL A 49 -0.89 -0.36 0.68
N LYS A 50 -1.06 -1.08 1.79
CA LYS A 50 -2.16 -0.83 2.73
C LYS A 50 -2.05 0.55 3.40
N ALA A 51 -0.84 1.02 3.67
CA ALA A 51 -0.59 2.39 4.15
C ALA A 51 -0.88 3.45 3.10
N LEU A 52 -0.43 3.25 1.86
CA LEU A 52 -0.77 4.12 0.75
C LEU A 52 -2.29 4.20 0.50
N LEU A 53 -3.00 3.07 0.48
CA LEU A 53 -4.45 3.07 0.32
C LEU A 53 -5.13 3.85 1.45
N SER A 54 -4.67 3.71 2.69
CA SER A 54 -5.22 4.43 3.83
C SER A 54 -5.12 5.94 3.63
N ALA A 55 -3.95 6.43 3.21
CA ALA A 55 -3.75 7.84 2.84
C ALA A 55 -4.71 8.27 1.71
N LEU A 56 -4.82 7.48 0.63
CA LEU A 56 -5.69 7.78 -0.51
C LEU A 56 -7.17 7.89 -0.09
N ILE A 57 -7.63 7.00 0.78
CA ILE A 57 -9.00 7.01 1.29
C ILE A 57 -9.25 8.27 2.12
N VAL A 58 -8.36 8.62 3.04
CA VAL A 58 -8.53 9.80 3.90
C VAL A 58 -8.52 11.09 3.09
N THR A 59 -7.57 11.24 2.16
CA THR A 59 -7.49 12.43 1.31
C THR A 59 -8.69 12.61 0.39
N ASN A 60 -9.41 11.51 0.05
CA ASN A 60 -10.54 11.54 -0.88
C ASN A 60 -11.88 11.21 -0.21
N GLU A 61 -11.97 11.23 1.12
CA GLU A 61 -13.13 10.74 1.87
C GLU A 61 -14.46 11.33 1.36
N GLU A 62 -14.50 12.66 1.15
CA GLU A 62 -15.71 13.34 0.67
C GLU A 62 -16.17 12.83 -0.70
N LYS A 63 -15.24 12.60 -1.63
CA LYS A 63 -15.56 12.06 -2.96
C LYS A 63 -16.11 10.64 -2.84
N LEU A 64 -15.52 9.82 -1.96
CA LEU A 64 -15.96 8.45 -1.72
C LEU A 64 -17.36 8.41 -1.08
N ILE A 65 -17.64 9.30 -0.11
CA ILE A 65 -18.97 9.46 0.50
C ILE A 65 -20.02 9.83 -0.55
N ASN A 66 -19.66 10.66 -1.53
CA ASN A 66 -20.58 11.07 -2.59
C ASN A 66 -20.93 9.92 -3.56
N LEU A 67 -20.05 8.92 -3.70
CA LEU A 67 -20.30 7.71 -4.49
C LEU A 67 -21.04 6.61 -3.71
N ALA A 68 -21.18 6.73 -2.39
CA ALA A 68 -21.81 5.72 -1.57
C ALA A 68 -23.29 5.50 -1.95
N LYS A 69 -23.68 4.24 -2.10
CA LYS A 69 -25.00 3.78 -2.57
C LYS A 69 -26.09 4.00 -1.53
N ASP A 70 -25.73 3.92 -0.26
CA ASP A 70 -26.65 4.06 0.87
C ASP A 70 -25.97 4.65 2.12
N GLU A 71 -26.76 4.94 3.15
CA GLU A 71 -26.26 5.50 4.41
C GLU A 71 -25.35 4.53 5.18
N LYS A 72 -25.50 3.22 4.97
CA LYS A 72 -24.66 2.21 5.62
C LYS A 72 -23.24 2.26 5.05
N GLU A 73 -23.11 2.36 3.72
CA GLU A 73 -21.84 2.54 3.04
C GLU A 73 -21.19 3.88 3.40
N ARG A 74 -21.96 4.98 3.42
CA ARG A 74 -21.48 6.29 3.92
C ARG A 74 -20.89 6.20 5.31
N LYS A 75 -21.59 5.54 6.24
CA LYS A 75 -21.12 5.34 7.62
C LYS A 75 -19.89 4.43 7.69
N TRP A 76 -19.81 3.41 6.83
CA TRP A 76 -18.64 2.55 6.76
C TRP A 76 -17.40 3.31 6.26
N ILE A 77 -17.54 4.15 5.23
CA ILE A 77 -16.46 4.99 4.70
C ILE A 77 -15.90 5.88 5.82
N LYS A 78 -16.77 6.71 6.43
CA LYS A 78 -16.39 7.66 7.50
C LYS A 78 -15.70 7.00 8.68
N LYS A 79 -16.17 5.81 9.09
CA LYS A 79 -15.70 5.18 10.34
C LYS A 79 -14.58 4.17 10.16
N LYS A 80 -14.49 3.53 8.99
CA LYS A 80 -13.70 2.29 8.85
C LYS A 80 -12.87 2.19 7.58
N ALA A 81 -13.17 2.92 6.50
CA ALA A 81 -12.43 2.73 5.25
C ALA A 81 -10.94 3.07 5.37
N HIS A 82 -10.57 4.04 6.22
CA HIS A 82 -9.17 4.39 6.49
C HIS A 82 -8.34 3.24 7.09
N ILE A 83 -8.98 2.22 7.69
CA ILE A 83 -8.32 1.02 8.25
C ILE A 83 -7.84 0.08 7.13
N VAL A 84 -8.49 0.14 5.96
CA VAL A 84 -8.18 -0.67 4.78
C VAL A 84 -8.08 -2.17 5.13
N PRO A 85 -9.17 -2.81 5.57
CA PRO A 85 -9.12 -4.25 5.85
C PRO A 85 -8.81 -5.03 4.56
N THR A 86 -8.03 -6.11 4.66
CA THR A 86 -7.50 -6.84 3.49
C THR A 86 -8.59 -7.25 2.51
N HIS A 87 -9.70 -7.80 3.03
CA HIS A 87 -10.84 -8.23 2.20
C HIS A 87 -11.52 -7.08 1.42
N ALA A 88 -11.33 -5.83 1.84
CA ALA A 88 -11.92 -4.66 1.19
C ALA A 88 -10.94 -3.93 0.26
N MET A 89 -9.65 -4.27 0.24
CA MET A 89 -8.63 -3.55 -0.55
C MET A 89 -9.01 -3.47 -2.04
N TYR A 90 -9.45 -4.58 -2.63
CA TYR A 90 -9.85 -4.61 -4.03
C TYR A 90 -11.07 -3.70 -4.30
N GLY A 91 -12.11 -3.79 -3.46
CA GLY A 91 -13.29 -2.93 -3.59
C GLY A 91 -12.95 -1.44 -3.41
N LEU A 92 -12.10 -1.10 -2.44
CA LEU A 92 -11.62 0.27 -2.25
C LEU A 92 -10.83 0.78 -3.47
N ALA A 93 -10.01 -0.07 -4.11
CA ALA A 93 -9.32 0.29 -5.34
C ALA A 93 -10.28 0.56 -6.51
N GLN A 94 -11.40 -0.16 -6.59
CA GLN A 94 -12.43 0.09 -7.60
C GLN A 94 -13.10 1.45 -7.38
N VAL A 95 -13.49 1.78 -6.15
CA VAL A 95 -14.10 3.08 -5.85
C VAL A 95 -13.10 4.23 -6.06
N LEU A 96 -11.81 4.03 -5.74
CA LEU A 96 -10.75 4.99 -6.08
C LEU A 96 -10.62 5.21 -7.59
N LYS A 97 -10.75 4.14 -8.39
CA LYS A 97 -10.75 4.25 -9.85
C LYS A 97 -11.93 5.07 -10.37
N ASP A 98 -13.12 4.94 -9.77
CA ASP A 98 -14.30 5.72 -10.14
C ASP A 98 -14.12 7.24 -9.94
N ILE A 99 -13.19 7.65 -9.06
CA ILE A 99 -12.79 9.05 -8.86
C ILE A 99 -11.49 9.43 -9.58
N GLY A 100 -11.00 8.57 -10.50
CA GLY A 100 -9.83 8.83 -11.35
C GLY A 100 -8.48 8.41 -10.77
N ILE A 101 -8.47 7.59 -9.71
CA ILE A 101 -7.24 7.09 -9.07
C ILE A 101 -7.15 5.57 -9.31
N ASP A 102 -6.51 5.16 -10.41
CA ASP A 102 -6.38 3.74 -10.75
C ASP A 102 -5.17 3.09 -10.05
N VAL A 103 -5.45 2.36 -8.98
CA VAL A 103 -4.47 1.57 -8.21
C VAL A 103 -4.80 0.08 -8.18
N ILE A 104 -5.68 -0.40 -9.07
CA ILE A 104 -6.17 -1.79 -9.06
C ILE A 104 -5.02 -2.78 -9.24
N SER A 105 -4.14 -2.54 -10.22
CA SER A 105 -2.99 -3.41 -10.47
C SER A 105 -2.03 -3.43 -9.28
N LEU A 106 -1.80 -2.28 -8.63
CA LEU A 106 -0.97 -2.17 -7.44
C LEU A 106 -1.53 -3.00 -6.27
N VAL A 107 -2.85 -2.92 -6.04
CA VAL A 107 -3.53 -3.72 -5.02
C VAL A 107 -3.46 -5.21 -5.32
N ASN A 108 -3.61 -5.61 -6.58
CA ASN A 108 -3.46 -7.02 -6.96
C ASN A 108 -2.04 -7.54 -6.70
N TYR A 109 -0.99 -6.76 -7.00
CA TYR A 109 0.38 -7.15 -6.62
C TYR A 109 0.52 -7.33 -5.11
N ALA A 110 -0.03 -6.40 -4.32
CA ALA A 110 0.02 -6.48 -2.86
C ALA A 110 -0.68 -7.73 -2.33
N LEU A 111 -1.89 -8.06 -2.83
CA LEU A 111 -2.64 -9.25 -2.44
C LEU A 111 -1.90 -10.54 -2.84
N ASN A 112 -1.31 -10.60 -4.02
CA ASN A 112 -0.50 -11.74 -4.44
C ASN A 112 0.73 -11.94 -3.53
N LEU A 113 1.43 -10.85 -3.17
CA LEU A 113 2.55 -10.90 -2.23
C LEU A 113 2.11 -11.27 -0.82
N HIS A 114 0.90 -10.88 -0.40
CA HIS A 114 0.30 -11.31 0.85
C HIS A 114 0.08 -12.82 0.89
N ASP A 115 -0.46 -13.40 -0.19
CA ASP A 115 -0.62 -14.85 -0.31
C ASP A 115 0.72 -15.58 -0.22
N TYR A 116 1.74 -15.07 -0.92
CA TYR A 116 3.12 -15.59 -0.82
C TYR A 116 3.70 -15.50 0.60
N HIS A 117 3.46 -14.40 1.31
CA HIS A 117 3.94 -14.20 2.67
C HIS A 117 3.50 -15.35 3.60
N TYR A 118 2.23 -15.76 3.52
CA TYR A 118 1.67 -16.83 4.36
C TYR A 118 1.91 -18.23 3.82
N ASN A 119 1.91 -18.41 2.50
CA ASN A 119 1.83 -19.74 1.89
C ASN A 119 3.11 -20.16 1.16
N GLY A 120 4.08 -19.27 1.00
CA GLY A 120 5.27 -19.56 0.19
C GLY A 120 4.87 -19.94 -1.24
N PHE A 121 5.40 -21.04 -1.76
CA PHE A 121 5.12 -21.54 -3.11
C PHE A 121 4.05 -22.65 -3.14
N GLU A 122 3.25 -22.78 -2.08
CA GLU A 122 2.21 -23.82 -2.01
C GLU A 122 1.20 -23.65 -3.16
N PRO A 123 1.08 -24.65 -4.08
CA PRO A 123 0.18 -24.55 -5.21
C PRO A 123 -1.28 -24.35 -4.79
N GLY A 124 -1.97 -23.40 -5.43
CA GLY A 124 -3.35 -23.06 -5.11
C GLY A 124 -3.53 -22.09 -3.94
N PHE A 125 -2.48 -21.85 -3.14
CA PHE A 125 -2.48 -20.86 -2.06
C PHE A 125 -1.55 -19.67 -2.32
N SER A 126 -0.65 -19.78 -3.29
CA SER A 126 0.08 -18.66 -3.88
C SER A 126 0.08 -18.79 -5.40
N ARG A 127 0.05 -17.65 -6.10
CA ARG A 127 0.22 -17.63 -7.57
C ARG A 127 1.66 -17.87 -8.02
N TYR A 128 2.63 -17.74 -7.12
CA TYR A 128 4.04 -17.82 -7.47
C TYR A 128 4.53 -19.25 -7.36
N SER A 129 5.38 -19.63 -8.30
CA SER A 129 6.03 -20.94 -8.33
C SER A 129 7.55 -20.85 -8.08
N LYS A 130 8.12 -19.64 -8.19
CA LYS A 130 9.56 -19.41 -8.06
C LYS A 130 9.88 -17.99 -7.56
N LYS A 131 11.07 -17.85 -6.97
CA LYS A 131 11.53 -16.62 -6.32
C LYS A 131 11.64 -15.44 -7.30
N GLU A 132 11.97 -15.70 -8.55
CA GLU A 132 12.14 -14.66 -9.59
C GLU A 132 10.80 -14.01 -9.98
N GLU A 133 9.69 -14.73 -9.87
CA GLU A 133 8.35 -14.15 -10.08
C GLU A 133 7.99 -13.21 -8.95
N VAL A 134 8.20 -13.63 -7.71
CA VAL A 134 8.00 -12.80 -6.51
C VAL A 134 8.86 -11.54 -6.60
N PHE A 135 10.14 -11.67 -6.99
CA PHE A 135 11.04 -10.53 -7.10
C PHE A 135 10.56 -9.51 -8.14
N ARG A 136 10.12 -9.96 -9.31
CA ARG A 136 9.62 -9.07 -10.37
C ARG A 136 8.38 -8.29 -9.92
N ASP A 137 7.43 -8.96 -9.29
CA ASP A 137 6.21 -8.33 -8.79
C ASP A 137 6.52 -7.41 -7.59
N LEU A 138 7.47 -7.79 -6.73
CA LEU A 138 7.96 -6.95 -5.63
C LEU A 138 8.55 -5.64 -6.13
N ILE A 139 9.51 -5.69 -7.07
CA ILE A 139 10.16 -4.49 -7.62
C ILE A 139 9.15 -3.63 -8.37
N THR A 140 8.21 -4.25 -9.11
CA THR A 140 7.12 -3.53 -9.78
C THR A 140 6.25 -2.80 -8.76
N LEU A 141 5.81 -3.48 -7.70
CA LEU A 141 5.01 -2.86 -6.64
C LEU A 141 5.73 -1.69 -5.97
N VAL A 142 7.02 -1.83 -5.66
CA VAL A 142 7.81 -0.75 -5.04
C VAL A 142 7.83 0.48 -5.96
N LYS A 143 8.13 0.29 -7.25
CA LYS A 143 8.19 1.39 -8.23
C LYS A 143 6.84 2.07 -8.43
N GLU A 144 5.77 1.28 -8.56
CA GLU A 144 4.42 1.83 -8.73
C GLU A 144 3.91 2.54 -7.46
N THR A 145 4.17 2.00 -6.27
CA THR A 145 3.83 2.65 -4.99
C THR A 145 4.49 4.03 -4.91
N ARG A 146 5.78 4.12 -5.26
CA ARG A 146 6.52 5.39 -5.30
C ARG A 146 5.93 6.39 -6.28
N LYS A 147 5.61 5.97 -7.51
CA LYS A 147 4.97 6.84 -8.51
C LYS A 147 3.66 7.42 -7.98
N VAL A 148 2.83 6.61 -7.33
CA VAL A 148 1.56 7.08 -6.74
C VAL A 148 1.84 8.11 -5.64
N ILE A 149 2.83 7.86 -4.77
CA ILE A 149 3.22 8.83 -3.74
C ILE A 149 3.71 10.14 -4.36
N ASP A 150 4.57 10.09 -5.37
CA ASP A 150 5.07 11.29 -6.04
C ASP A 150 3.93 12.10 -6.71
N ILE A 151 2.94 11.42 -7.31
CA ILE A 151 1.81 12.06 -7.99
C ILE A 151 0.88 12.76 -6.99
N TYR A 152 0.48 12.07 -5.92
CA TYR A 152 -0.58 12.56 -5.02
C TYR A 152 -0.07 13.23 -3.75
N TYR A 153 1.19 13.03 -3.38
CA TYR A 153 1.73 13.36 -2.07
C TYR A 153 3.12 14.01 -2.11
N SER A 154 3.49 14.64 -3.23
CA SER A 154 4.76 15.37 -3.41
C SER A 154 5.00 16.53 -2.44
N LYS A 155 3.96 16.98 -1.72
CA LYS A 155 4.04 18.01 -0.68
C LYS A 155 4.80 17.57 0.57
N TYR A 156 4.91 16.27 0.85
CA TYR A 156 5.58 15.78 2.06
C TYR A 156 7.10 15.68 1.86
N GLU A 157 7.86 15.95 2.92
CA GLU A 157 9.33 15.92 2.90
C GLU A 157 9.90 14.49 3.02
N VAL A 158 9.77 13.70 1.95
CA VAL A 158 10.13 12.27 1.95
C VAL A 158 11.32 11.91 1.04
N LYS A 159 12.09 12.92 0.59
CA LYS A 159 13.17 12.73 -0.40
C LYS A 159 14.27 11.80 0.09
N GLU A 160 14.64 11.85 1.36
CA GLU A 160 15.70 11.02 1.92
C GLU A 160 15.36 9.52 1.81
N ILE A 161 14.15 9.13 2.23
CA ILE A 161 13.73 7.73 2.19
C ILE A 161 13.52 7.23 0.75
N LEU A 162 13.03 8.10 -0.14
CA LEU A 162 12.92 7.78 -1.57
C LEU A 162 14.30 7.50 -2.18
N GLY A 163 15.32 8.29 -1.83
CA GLY A 163 16.70 8.07 -2.26
C GLY A 163 17.26 6.73 -1.80
N LYS A 164 17.06 6.37 -0.52
CA LYS A 164 17.47 5.05 0.01
C LYS A 164 16.79 3.89 -0.70
N ILE A 165 15.50 4.04 -1.04
CA ILE A 165 14.76 3.04 -1.81
C ILE A 165 15.35 2.90 -3.22
N ASP A 166 15.67 4.01 -3.89
CA ASP A 166 16.29 4.00 -5.22
C ASP A 166 17.64 3.27 -5.24
N GLU A 167 18.49 3.56 -4.26
CA GLU A 167 19.78 2.91 -4.11
C GLU A 167 19.63 1.40 -3.94
N LEU A 168 18.71 0.95 -3.07
CA LEU A 168 18.48 -0.48 -2.87
C LEU A 168 17.85 -1.17 -4.10
N ILE A 169 16.92 -0.52 -4.81
CA ILE A 169 16.38 -1.07 -6.06
C ILE A 169 17.52 -1.27 -7.05
N LYS A 170 18.39 -0.27 -7.20
CA LYS A 170 19.54 -0.32 -8.10
C LYS A 170 20.46 -1.48 -7.73
N GLU A 171 20.86 -1.57 -6.46
CA GLU A 171 21.72 -2.64 -5.95
C GLU A 171 21.11 -4.04 -6.22
N LEU A 172 19.83 -4.23 -5.90
CA LEU A 172 19.15 -5.52 -6.05
C LEU A 172 18.93 -5.93 -7.51
N THR A 173 18.82 -4.98 -8.44
CA THR A 173 18.54 -5.26 -9.86
C THR A 173 19.79 -5.30 -10.72
N GLU A 174 20.86 -4.58 -10.35
CA GLU A 174 22.13 -4.55 -11.07
C GLU A 174 23.16 -5.53 -10.48
N GLY A 175 23.13 -5.79 -9.17
CA GLY A 175 24.05 -6.71 -8.48
C GLY A 175 23.73 -8.21 -8.64
N ASN A 176 22.63 -8.56 -9.31
CA ASN A 176 22.25 -9.94 -9.66
C ASN A 176 22.71 -10.34 -11.07
N LYS A 177 23.69 -9.64 -11.66
CA LYS A 177 24.35 -10.00 -12.92
C LYS A 177 25.69 -10.67 -12.68
#